data_AF-A0A2E9LRH6-F1
#
_entry.id   AF-A0A2E9LRH6-F1
#
_cell.length_a   1.000
_cell.length_b   1.000
_cell.length_c   1.000
_cell.angle_alpha   90.00
_cell.angle_beta   90.00
_cell.angle_gamma   90.00
#
_symmetry.space_group_name_H-M   'P 1'
#
loop_
_entity.id
_entity.type
_entity.pdbx_description
1 polymer ?
#
loop_
_entity_poly.entity_id
_entity_poly.type
_entity_poly.pdbx_seq_one_letter_code
_entity_poly.pdbx_strand_id
1 'polypeptide(L)'
;MRTRDLPVFPLVPNPVRPDVNPDVAPVRHEFEAVGSPDGPRIALVTLGCDKNTVDSERIMASLVGHGARVSSDIQGAEILIVNTCGFIQDAKEQSVETILDACDLKARGHLNAVVAVGCLVQRYKTELEHEIPEVDLFMGLTELQGLVPELRRRGFLPATQSIPTMEQPLRILSTETPHTSYLKISEGCDHTCAFCAIPLMRGLHRSEPVENLVREAAGLGVQGVKEINVISQDTTWYGRDRKRLDPSAPLLPDLLRALLIGTDVPWFRLFYMYPSGITSELIELIANEDRILPYLDMPIQHGADRMLRLMRRPERQVTIRRRVEQLRQTIPELTLRTTVILGFPGETDDDFAEMLDFLAEIRFERVGAFAYSMEEGTRAAEMEGHVPIELVNERMGELMDVQREISFEKNAELVGQRSMVLVDEVLEEDGDFDALARTIGQALDVDGVTNLCNAADVQSGNMIEVEIVDCLDYDLIGKVI
;
A
#
# COMPACT_ATOMS: atom_id res chain seq x y z
N MET A 1 -35.80 13.50 -13.48
CA MET A 1 -34.89 14.23 -14.39
C MET A 1 -34.86 15.71 -14.01
N ARG A 2 -33.97 16.07 -13.10
CA ARG A 2 -33.36 17.39 -12.95
C ARG A 2 -31.90 17.09 -12.66
N THR A 3 -31.05 17.21 -13.67
CA THR A 3 -29.60 17.13 -13.57
C THR A 3 -29.16 18.25 -12.61
N ARG A 4 -28.71 17.88 -11.42
CA ARG A 4 -27.96 18.78 -10.55
C ARG A 4 -26.55 18.80 -11.10
N ASP A 5 -26.08 19.99 -11.46
CA ASP A 5 -24.69 20.24 -11.81
C ASP A 5 -23.85 20.04 -10.54
N LEU A 6 -23.40 18.79 -10.33
CA LEU A 6 -22.34 18.41 -9.41
C LEU A 6 -21.05 19.17 -9.79
N PRO A 7 -20.06 19.32 -8.87
CA PRO A 7 -18.73 19.80 -9.27
C PRO A 7 -18.28 18.99 -10.48
N VAL A 8 -17.84 19.71 -11.53
CA VAL A 8 -17.69 19.22 -12.90
C VAL A 8 -16.67 18.07 -12.98
N PHE A 9 -17.11 16.86 -12.65
CA PHE A 9 -16.61 15.61 -13.19
C PHE A 9 -17.49 15.34 -14.40
N PRO A 10 -16.97 15.26 -15.63
CA PRO A 10 -17.78 14.97 -16.80
C PRO A 10 -18.31 13.53 -16.70
N LEU A 11 -19.46 13.37 -16.04
CA LEU A 11 -20.27 12.16 -16.04
C LEU A 11 -20.81 11.97 -17.46
N VAL A 12 -20.06 11.24 -18.28
CA VAL A 12 -20.46 10.90 -19.65
C VAL A 12 -21.52 9.79 -19.56
N PRO A 13 -22.62 9.84 -20.34
CA PRO A 13 -23.69 8.82 -20.32
C PRO A 13 -23.29 7.39 -20.71
N ASN A 14 -22.02 7.17 -21.06
CA ASN A 14 -21.39 5.88 -21.27
C ASN A 14 -20.16 5.82 -20.32
N PRO A 15 -20.16 4.99 -19.27
CA PRO A 15 -19.18 5.03 -18.18
C PRO A 15 -17.80 4.45 -18.54
N VAL A 16 -17.54 4.25 -19.83
CA VAL A 16 -16.21 3.87 -20.33
C VAL A 16 -15.88 4.89 -21.41
N ARG A 17 -15.00 5.85 -21.10
CA ARG A 17 -14.21 6.43 -22.19
C ARG A 17 -13.40 5.27 -22.76
N PRO A 18 -13.32 5.09 -24.09
CA PRO A 18 -12.50 4.04 -24.71
C PRO A 18 -11.01 4.11 -24.30
N ASP A 19 -10.63 5.22 -23.67
CA ASP A 19 -9.28 5.62 -23.32
C ASP A 19 -9.00 5.55 -21.80
N VAL A 20 -9.94 5.02 -21.00
CA VAL A 20 -9.75 4.76 -19.56
C VAL A 20 -9.09 3.39 -19.40
N ASN A 21 -7.94 3.35 -18.72
CA ASN A 21 -7.31 2.10 -18.30
C ASN A 21 -8.12 1.49 -17.13
N PRO A 22 -8.73 0.29 -17.26
CA PRO A 22 -9.58 -0.31 -16.23
C PRO A 22 -8.85 -0.84 -14.98
N ASP A 23 -7.56 -0.58 -14.81
CA ASP A 23 -6.69 -1.26 -13.83
C ASP A 23 -6.85 -0.82 -12.35
N VAL A 24 -7.94 -0.17 -11.95
CA VAL A 24 -8.25 0.06 -10.51
C VAL A 24 -9.53 -0.69 -10.16
N ALA A 25 -9.43 -1.99 -9.91
CA ALA A 25 -10.52 -2.77 -9.35
C ALA A 25 -10.72 -2.43 -7.86
N PRO A 26 -11.97 -2.29 -7.38
CA PRO A 26 -12.21 -2.20 -5.94
C PRO A 26 -11.76 -3.51 -5.30
N VAL A 27 -10.85 -3.44 -4.32
CA VAL A 27 -10.39 -4.64 -3.61
C VAL A 27 -11.50 -5.13 -2.69
N ARG A 28 -12.28 -6.11 -3.17
CA ARG A 28 -13.25 -6.82 -2.36
C ARG A 28 -12.55 -7.95 -1.64
N HIS A 29 -12.03 -7.63 -0.47
CA HIS A 29 -11.50 -8.61 0.47
C HIS A 29 -12.58 -9.63 0.86
N GLU A 30 -12.60 -10.85 0.32
CA GLU A 30 -13.59 -11.87 0.71
C GLU A 30 -13.22 -12.53 2.04
N PHE A 31 -14.05 -12.38 3.08
CA PHE A 31 -13.84 -13.04 4.37
C PHE A 31 -15.17 -13.41 5.04
N GLU A 32 -15.18 -14.52 5.77
CA GLU A 32 -16.36 -14.99 6.48
C GLU A 32 -16.79 -14.03 7.61
N ALA A 33 -18.08 -14.02 7.94
CA ALA A 33 -18.58 -13.09 8.94
C ALA A 33 -17.98 -13.36 10.34
N VAL A 34 -17.32 -12.36 10.93
CA VAL A 34 -16.68 -12.44 12.25
C VAL A 34 -17.43 -11.58 13.26
N GLY A 35 -17.59 -12.09 14.50
CA GLY A 35 -18.13 -11.32 15.62
C GLY A 35 -19.41 -11.90 16.23
N SER A 36 -20.16 -11.06 16.96
CA SER A 36 -21.35 -11.50 17.71
C SER A 36 -22.45 -12.00 16.76
N PRO A 37 -22.99 -13.23 16.90
CA PRO A 37 -24.05 -13.73 16.02
C PRO A 37 -25.31 -12.87 15.99
N ASP A 38 -25.62 -12.23 17.12
CA ASP A 38 -26.77 -11.34 17.32
C ASP A 38 -26.40 -9.84 17.17
N GLY A 39 -25.16 -9.56 16.77
CA GLY A 39 -24.66 -8.21 16.56
C GLY A 39 -25.15 -7.61 15.24
N PRO A 40 -25.19 -6.27 15.11
CA PRO A 40 -25.52 -5.62 13.84
C PRO A 40 -24.54 -6.06 12.75
N ARG A 41 -25.07 -6.40 11.58
CA ARG A 41 -24.26 -6.82 10.42
C ARG A 41 -23.69 -5.60 9.70
N ILE A 42 -22.38 -5.48 9.71
CA ILE A 42 -21.67 -4.35 9.09
C ILE A 42 -20.81 -4.89 7.95
N ALA A 43 -21.16 -4.50 6.72
CA ALA A 43 -20.30 -4.71 5.58
C ALA A 43 -19.24 -3.60 5.51
N LEU A 44 -18.03 -3.95 5.08
CA LEU A 44 -16.97 -2.99 4.81
C LEU A 44 -16.41 -3.18 3.40
N VAL A 45 -16.32 -2.09 2.65
CA VAL A 45 -15.65 -2.03 1.34
C VAL A 45 -14.41 -1.15 1.47
N THR A 46 -13.27 -1.70 1.08
CA THR A 46 -11.97 -1.01 1.11
C THR A 46 -11.57 -0.60 -0.30
N LEU A 47 -11.21 0.67 -0.47
CA LEU A 47 -10.68 1.20 -1.72
C LEU A 47 -9.30 1.79 -1.50
N GLY A 48 -8.46 1.80 -2.53
CA GLY A 48 -7.16 2.46 -2.52
C GLY A 48 -6.00 1.52 -2.25
N CYS A 49 -5.17 1.85 -1.25
CA CYS A 49 -3.86 1.22 -1.03
C CYS A 49 -3.79 0.36 0.23
N ASP A 50 -2.68 -0.37 0.42
CA ASP A 50 -2.39 -1.22 1.59
C ASP A 50 -2.61 -0.52 2.93
N LYS A 51 -2.36 0.79 2.98
CA LYS A 51 -2.58 1.61 4.18
C LYS A 51 -4.07 1.69 4.54
N ASN A 52 -4.95 1.79 3.54
CA ASN A 52 -6.40 1.72 3.69
C ASN A 52 -6.85 0.31 4.06
N THR A 53 -6.21 -0.75 3.55
CA THR A 53 -6.46 -2.13 4.01
C THR A 53 -6.13 -2.25 5.49
N VAL A 54 -4.98 -1.72 5.94
CA VAL A 54 -4.66 -1.67 7.38
C VAL A 54 -5.70 -0.88 8.18
N ASP A 55 -6.16 0.27 7.69
CA ASP A 55 -7.20 1.03 8.39
C ASP A 55 -8.52 0.24 8.50
N SER A 56 -8.91 -0.46 7.43
CA SER A 56 -10.14 -1.26 7.37
C SER A 56 -10.12 -2.43 8.36
N GLU A 57 -9.04 -3.20 8.39
CA GLU A 57 -8.93 -4.35 9.29
C GLU A 57 -8.89 -3.94 10.77
N ARG A 58 -8.30 -2.78 11.11
CA ARG A 58 -8.36 -2.20 12.46
C ARG A 58 -9.79 -1.73 12.79
N ILE A 59 -10.50 -1.12 11.84
CA ILE A 59 -11.91 -0.74 11.99
C ILE A 59 -12.76 -1.99 12.27
N MET A 60 -12.61 -3.04 11.46
CA MET A 60 -13.36 -4.29 11.62
C MET A 60 -13.10 -4.93 12.98
N ALA A 61 -11.83 -5.03 13.39
CA ALA A 61 -11.45 -5.56 14.69
C ALA A 61 -12.07 -4.75 15.85
N SER A 62 -12.05 -3.42 15.73
CA SER A 62 -12.70 -2.53 16.70
C SER A 62 -14.22 -2.75 16.76
N LEU A 63 -14.89 -2.86 15.62
CA LEU A 63 -16.34 -3.09 15.56
C LEU A 63 -16.74 -4.43 16.19
N VAL A 64 -16.01 -5.50 15.88
CA VAL A 64 -16.21 -6.82 16.51
C VAL A 64 -16.01 -6.76 18.02
N GLY A 65 -14.94 -6.10 18.47
CA GLY A 65 -14.68 -5.87 19.89
C GLY A 65 -15.82 -5.14 20.63
N HIS A 66 -16.67 -4.42 19.89
CA HIS A 66 -17.80 -3.67 20.40
C HIS A 66 -19.18 -4.24 20.00
N GLY A 67 -19.21 -5.54 19.68
CA GLY A 67 -20.44 -6.32 19.53
C GLY A 67 -21.05 -6.34 18.12
N ALA A 68 -20.35 -5.82 17.11
CA ALA A 68 -20.76 -5.95 15.72
C ALA A 68 -20.46 -7.35 15.15
N ARG A 69 -21.11 -7.67 14.03
CA ARG A 69 -20.74 -8.75 13.13
C ARG A 69 -20.29 -8.15 11.82
N VAL A 70 -19.03 -8.34 11.45
CA VAL A 70 -18.45 -7.74 10.24
C VAL A 70 -18.29 -8.77 9.14
N SER A 71 -18.52 -8.38 7.90
CA SER A 71 -18.30 -9.19 6.68
C SER A 71 -17.89 -8.29 5.53
N SER A 72 -17.36 -8.86 4.45
CA SER A 72 -17.25 -8.15 3.17
C SER A 72 -18.47 -8.31 2.28
N ASP A 73 -19.31 -9.31 2.55
CA ASP A 73 -20.59 -9.46 1.87
C ASP A 73 -21.54 -8.32 2.26
N ILE A 74 -21.96 -7.56 1.26
CA ILE A 74 -22.94 -6.48 1.37
C ILE A 74 -24.35 -7.06 1.52
N GLN A 75 -24.58 -8.27 1.01
CA GLN A 75 -25.89 -8.90 1.04
C GLN A 75 -26.31 -9.22 2.48
N GLY A 76 -27.41 -8.59 2.91
CA GLY A 76 -27.91 -8.75 4.27
C GLY A 76 -27.16 -7.95 5.33
N ALA A 77 -26.21 -7.09 4.94
CA ALA A 77 -25.67 -6.09 5.85
C ALA A 77 -26.76 -5.08 6.27
N GLU A 78 -26.65 -4.56 7.49
CA GLU A 78 -27.50 -3.47 7.99
C GLU A 78 -26.80 -2.13 7.80
N ILE A 79 -25.48 -2.11 7.85
CA ILE A 79 -24.66 -0.91 7.70
C ILE A 79 -23.56 -1.22 6.70
N LEU A 80 -23.29 -0.30 5.78
CA LEU A 80 -22.14 -0.38 4.88
C LEU A 80 -21.15 0.74 5.20
N ILE A 81 -19.92 0.36 5.54
CA ILE A 81 -18.78 1.27 5.70
C ILE A 81 -17.96 1.26 4.41
N VAL A 82 -17.80 2.42 3.78
CA VAL A 82 -16.94 2.60 2.60
C VAL A 82 -15.66 3.32 3.03
N ASN A 83 -14.53 2.61 3.03
CA ASN A 83 -13.22 3.22 3.26
C ASN A 83 -12.63 3.73 1.95
N THR A 84 -12.73 5.04 1.74
CA THR A 84 -12.46 5.74 0.50
C THR A 84 -10.98 6.03 0.26
N CYS A 85 -10.61 6.07 -1.02
CA CYS A 85 -9.33 6.60 -1.48
C CYS A 85 -9.50 8.04 -1.97
N GLY A 86 -8.56 8.92 -1.60
CA GLY A 86 -8.54 10.33 -2.03
C GLY A 86 -7.35 10.67 -2.92
N PHE A 87 -6.59 9.67 -3.34
CA PHE A 87 -5.30 9.83 -4.01
C PHE A 87 -5.41 9.33 -5.46
N ILE A 88 -5.07 10.19 -6.44
CA ILE A 88 -5.31 10.00 -7.88
C ILE A 88 -6.80 10.14 -8.25
N GLN A 89 -7.07 10.68 -9.44
CA GLN A 89 -8.41 11.00 -9.88
C GLN A 89 -9.34 9.78 -9.96
N ASP A 90 -8.89 8.70 -10.59
CA ASP A 90 -9.70 7.49 -10.80
C ASP A 90 -10.15 6.86 -9.47
N ALA A 91 -9.29 6.84 -8.45
CA ALA A 91 -9.62 6.30 -7.14
C ALA A 91 -10.62 7.18 -6.36
N LYS A 92 -10.65 8.50 -6.62
CA LYS A 92 -11.67 9.41 -6.07
C LYS A 92 -13.02 9.15 -6.72
N GLU A 93 -13.05 9.00 -8.04
CA GLU A 93 -14.27 8.71 -8.80
C GLU A 93 -14.88 7.39 -8.35
N GLN A 94 -14.08 6.32 -8.30
CA GLN A 94 -14.50 5.02 -7.78
C GLN A 94 -15.03 5.09 -6.33
N SER A 95 -14.40 5.91 -5.48
CA SER A 95 -14.85 6.11 -4.10
C SER A 95 -16.23 6.79 -4.04
N VAL A 96 -16.47 7.78 -4.89
CA VAL A 96 -17.77 8.46 -4.97
C VAL A 96 -18.83 7.51 -5.52
N GLU A 97 -18.54 6.79 -6.60
CA GLU A 97 -19.46 5.81 -7.20
C GLU A 97 -19.86 4.73 -6.19
N THR A 98 -18.90 4.17 -5.45
CA THR A 98 -19.17 3.17 -4.42
C THR A 98 -20.07 3.71 -3.30
N ILE A 99 -19.90 4.98 -2.92
CA ILE A 99 -20.78 5.65 -1.95
C ILE A 99 -22.19 5.80 -2.53
N LEU A 100 -22.31 6.22 -3.79
CA LEU A 100 -23.61 6.40 -4.45
C LEU A 100 -24.36 5.06 -4.56
N ASP A 101 -23.67 3.99 -4.95
CA ASP A 101 -24.23 2.64 -5.00
C ASP A 101 -24.71 2.17 -3.61
N ALA A 102 -23.94 2.46 -2.56
CA ALA A 102 -24.34 2.19 -1.18
C ALA A 102 -25.59 2.98 -0.77
N CYS A 103 -25.67 4.26 -1.13
CA CYS A 103 -26.85 5.10 -0.90
C CYS A 103 -28.08 4.57 -1.64
N ASP A 104 -27.90 4.06 -2.85
CA ASP A 104 -28.93 3.43 -3.67
C ASP A 104 -29.48 2.15 -3.00
N LEU A 105 -28.59 1.31 -2.46
CA LEU A 105 -28.97 0.13 -1.68
C LEU A 105 -29.76 0.53 -0.42
N LYS A 106 -29.35 1.59 0.28
CA LYS A 106 -30.09 2.14 1.41
C LYS A 106 -31.48 2.64 1.01
N ALA A 107 -31.58 3.38 -0.10
CA ALA A 107 -32.87 3.90 -0.59
C ALA A 107 -33.86 2.79 -0.96
N ARG A 108 -33.36 1.62 -1.39
CA ARG A 108 -34.15 0.42 -1.67
C ARG A 108 -34.48 -0.41 -0.42
N GLY A 109 -34.01 0.01 0.76
CA GLY A 109 -34.26 -0.66 2.04
C GLY A 109 -33.37 -1.88 2.29
N HIS A 110 -32.27 -2.04 1.55
CA HIS A 110 -31.31 -3.12 1.78
C HIS A 110 -30.29 -2.80 2.88
N LEU A 111 -30.11 -1.52 3.20
CA LEU A 111 -29.24 -1.04 4.28
C LEU A 111 -30.04 -0.09 5.18
N ASN A 112 -29.67 -0.03 6.44
CA ASN A 112 -30.16 0.96 7.42
C ASN A 112 -29.29 2.22 7.41
N ALA A 113 -27.98 2.08 7.13
CA ALA A 113 -27.05 3.20 7.11
C ALA A 113 -25.87 3.00 6.16
N VAL A 114 -25.33 4.13 5.67
CA VAL A 114 -24.09 4.23 4.90
C VAL A 114 -23.14 5.14 5.66
N VAL A 115 -21.90 4.68 5.85
CA VAL A 115 -20.84 5.40 6.53
C VAL A 115 -19.64 5.50 5.59
N ALA A 116 -19.21 6.72 5.28
CA ALA A 116 -18.02 6.95 4.47
C ALA A 116 -16.86 7.37 5.37
N VAL A 117 -15.73 6.67 5.24
CA VAL A 117 -14.49 7.00 5.95
C VAL A 117 -13.32 7.09 4.98
N GLY A 118 -12.14 7.50 5.43
CA GLY A 118 -10.91 7.39 4.63
C GLY A 118 -10.36 8.70 4.07
N CYS A 119 -9.47 8.59 3.09
CA CYS A 119 -8.69 9.72 2.57
C CYS A 119 -9.54 10.75 1.83
N LEU A 120 -10.53 10.31 1.03
CA LEU A 120 -11.40 11.24 0.30
C LEU A 120 -12.19 12.10 1.28
N VAL A 121 -12.80 11.44 2.27
CA VAL A 121 -13.58 12.10 3.32
C VAL A 121 -12.73 13.07 4.12
N GLN A 122 -11.49 12.71 4.47
CA GLN A 122 -10.61 13.61 5.23
C GLN A 122 -10.33 14.92 4.50
N ARG A 123 -10.35 14.91 3.16
CA ARG A 123 -10.02 16.07 2.32
C ARG A 123 -11.24 16.87 1.88
N TYR A 124 -12.33 16.20 1.52
CA TYR A 124 -13.51 16.78 0.89
C TYR A 124 -14.77 16.62 1.74
N LYS A 125 -14.63 16.56 3.08
CA LYS A 125 -15.74 16.28 4.00
C LYS A 125 -16.93 17.22 3.77
N THR A 126 -16.66 18.52 3.71
CA THR A 126 -17.71 19.56 3.62
C THR A 126 -18.46 19.47 2.30
N GLU A 127 -17.73 19.24 1.21
CA GLU A 127 -18.26 19.08 -0.14
C GLU A 127 -19.10 17.81 -0.25
N LEU A 128 -18.59 16.68 0.25
CA LEU A 128 -19.32 15.40 0.26
C LEU A 128 -20.59 15.46 1.10
N GLU A 129 -20.54 16.12 2.27
CA GLU A 129 -21.73 16.35 3.11
C GLU A 129 -22.80 17.19 2.41
N HIS A 130 -22.38 18.13 1.54
CA HIS A 130 -23.29 18.95 0.75
C HIS A 130 -23.89 18.21 -0.46
N GLU A 131 -23.04 17.49 -1.19
CA GLU A 131 -23.40 16.85 -2.47
C GLU A 131 -24.10 15.49 -2.29
N ILE A 132 -23.75 14.74 -1.24
CA ILE A 132 -24.31 13.40 -0.95
C ILE A 132 -24.88 13.37 0.49
N PRO A 133 -25.91 14.18 0.79
CA PRO A 133 -26.52 14.23 2.12
C PRO A 133 -27.23 12.92 2.52
N GLU A 134 -27.37 11.97 1.59
CA GLU A 134 -27.88 10.63 1.83
C GLU A 134 -26.94 9.78 2.67
N VAL A 135 -25.65 10.10 2.80
CA VAL A 135 -24.73 9.36 3.69
C VAL A 135 -24.98 9.73 5.15
N ASP A 136 -25.06 8.73 6.04
CA ASP A 136 -25.42 8.96 7.44
C ASP A 136 -24.26 9.52 8.26
N LEU A 137 -23.01 9.15 7.92
CA LEU A 137 -21.82 9.59 8.62
C LEU A 137 -20.62 9.69 7.70
N PHE A 138 -19.98 10.86 7.69
CA PHE A 138 -18.65 11.08 7.14
C PHE A 138 -17.63 11.20 8.27
N MET A 139 -16.56 10.41 8.22
CA MET A 139 -15.48 10.47 9.20
C MET A 139 -14.09 10.44 8.54
N GLY A 140 -13.30 11.49 8.77
CA GLY A 140 -11.92 11.54 8.29
C GLY A 140 -11.02 10.55 9.02
N LEU A 141 -9.86 10.24 8.44
CA LEU A 141 -8.87 9.34 9.04
C LEU A 141 -8.44 9.75 10.46
N THR A 142 -8.33 11.05 10.71
CA THR A 142 -7.94 11.59 12.02
C THR A 142 -9.03 11.48 13.09
N GLU A 143 -10.27 11.20 12.68
CA GLU A 143 -11.44 11.10 13.55
C GLU A 143 -11.81 9.63 13.86
N LEU A 144 -11.15 8.64 13.24
CA LEU A 144 -11.52 7.23 13.31
C LEU A 144 -11.61 6.64 14.72
N GLN A 145 -10.85 7.18 15.69
CA GLN A 145 -10.97 6.78 17.10
C GLN A 145 -12.38 7.02 17.66
N GLY A 146 -13.13 7.97 17.08
CA GLY A 146 -14.51 8.30 17.43
C GLY A 146 -15.57 7.46 16.72
N LEU A 147 -15.20 6.56 15.80
CA LEU A 147 -16.15 5.79 14.98
C LEU A 147 -17.12 4.98 15.84
N VAL A 148 -16.60 4.09 16.71
CA VAL A 148 -17.44 3.26 17.59
C VAL A 148 -18.35 4.09 18.51
N PRO A 149 -17.86 5.13 19.23
CA PRO A 149 -18.70 6.03 19.99
C PRO A 149 -19.81 6.70 19.17
N GLU A 150 -19.51 7.15 17.94
CA GLU A 150 -20.49 7.79 17.05
C GLU A 150 -21.55 6.80 16.56
N LEU A 151 -21.15 5.60 16.12
CA LEU A 151 -22.10 4.56 15.71
C LEU A 151 -23.02 4.17 16.87
N ARG A 152 -22.51 4.05 18.10
CA ARG A 152 -23.33 3.85 19.30
C ARG A 152 -24.32 4.99 19.54
N ARG A 153 -23.85 6.24 19.45
CA ARG A 153 -24.69 7.44 19.63
C ARG A 153 -25.88 7.44 18.67
N ARG A 154 -25.66 6.96 17.45
CA ARG A 154 -26.67 6.86 16.38
C ARG A 154 -27.54 5.62 16.45
N GLY A 155 -27.29 4.71 17.40
CA GLY A 155 -28.05 3.48 17.57
C GLY A 155 -27.67 2.36 16.60
N PHE A 156 -26.53 2.49 15.91
CA PHE A 156 -26.01 1.50 14.96
C PHE A 156 -25.18 0.40 15.63
N LEU A 157 -24.76 0.60 16.88
CA LEU A 157 -24.05 -0.39 17.70
C LEU A 157 -24.71 -0.52 19.07
N PRO A 158 -24.63 -1.71 19.71
CA PRO A 158 -25.19 -1.93 21.04
C PRO A 158 -24.47 -1.10 22.11
N ALA A 159 -25.23 -0.67 23.12
CA ALA A 159 -24.73 0.18 24.21
C ALA A 159 -23.80 -0.56 25.19
N THR A 160 -23.97 -1.88 25.35
CA THR A 160 -23.40 -2.63 26.49
C THR A 160 -22.73 -3.95 26.13
N GLN A 161 -22.67 -4.32 24.86
CA GLN A 161 -21.88 -5.48 24.42
C GLN A 161 -20.49 -4.99 24.01
N SER A 162 -19.49 -5.30 24.84
CA SER A 162 -18.09 -5.19 24.48
C SER A 162 -17.38 -6.45 24.93
N ILE A 163 -16.64 -7.07 24.01
CA ILE A 163 -15.67 -8.11 24.32
C ILE A 163 -14.63 -7.47 25.27
N PRO A 164 -14.19 -8.14 26.36
CA PRO A 164 -13.12 -7.64 27.21
C PRO A 164 -11.91 -7.22 26.38
N THR A 165 -11.25 -6.11 26.70
CA THR A 165 -10.13 -5.58 25.89
C THR A 165 -9.03 -6.59 25.59
N MET A 166 -8.78 -7.53 26.51
CA MET A 166 -7.79 -8.61 26.34
C MET A 166 -8.19 -9.67 25.32
N GLU A 167 -9.49 -9.80 25.05
CA GLU A 167 -10.07 -10.76 24.10
C GLU A 167 -10.45 -10.08 22.77
N GLN A 168 -10.27 -8.76 22.66
CA GLN A 168 -10.56 -8.04 21.42
C GLN A 168 -9.49 -8.39 20.37
N PRO A 169 -9.89 -8.74 19.13
CA PRO A 169 -8.94 -8.84 18.04
C PRO A 169 -8.30 -7.47 17.81
N LEU A 170 -6.99 -7.44 17.53
CA LEU A 170 -6.30 -6.23 17.08
C LEU A 170 -6.47 -6.03 15.55
N ARG A 171 -6.64 -7.14 14.84
CA ARG A 171 -6.74 -7.24 13.38
C ARG A 171 -7.73 -8.33 13.00
N ILE A 172 -8.50 -8.09 11.94
CA ILE A 172 -9.26 -9.10 11.20
C ILE A 172 -8.69 -9.09 9.80
N LEU A 173 -7.96 -10.15 9.44
CA LEU A 173 -7.34 -10.26 8.12
C LEU A 173 -8.43 -10.33 7.05
N SER A 174 -8.20 -9.58 5.98
CA SER A 174 -9.15 -9.40 4.88
C SER A 174 -8.54 -9.83 3.54
N THR A 175 -7.23 -10.10 3.49
CA THR A 175 -6.51 -10.54 2.30
C THR A 175 -6.78 -12.01 1.98
N GLU A 176 -6.82 -12.33 0.68
CA GLU A 176 -6.93 -13.71 0.18
C GLU A 176 -5.67 -14.54 0.49
N THR A 177 -4.55 -13.86 0.75
CA THR A 177 -3.27 -14.44 1.21
C THR A 177 -3.08 -14.19 2.72
N PRO A 178 -3.64 -15.03 3.62
CA PRO A 178 -3.60 -14.80 5.06
C PRO A 178 -2.20 -14.98 5.69
N HIS A 179 -1.25 -15.58 4.95
CA HIS A 179 0.14 -15.75 5.38
C HIS A 179 1.01 -14.49 5.18
N THR A 180 0.47 -13.41 4.63
CA THR A 180 1.17 -12.12 4.53
C THR A 180 0.26 -10.98 4.96
N SER A 181 0.82 -9.99 5.64
CA SER A 181 0.04 -8.85 6.16
C SER A 181 0.88 -7.58 6.20
N TYR A 182 0.21 -6.44 6.14
CA TYR A 182 0.84 -5.14 6.30
C TYR A 182 0.82 -4.68 7.76
N LEU A 183 1.90 -4.05 8.21
CA LEU A 183 2.00 -3.40 9.51
C LEU A 183 2.26 -1.90 9.30
N LYS A 184 1.23 -1.07 9.56
CA LYS A 184 1.35 0.39 9.45
C LYS A 184 1.97 0.96 10.72
N ILE A 185 3.21 1.44 10.61
CA ILE A 185 4.02 1.91 11.74
C ILE A 185 3.85 3.42 12.04
N SER A 186 3.41 4.18 11.07
CA SER A 186 3.16 5.62 11.22
C SER A 186 2.11 6.11 10.23
N GLU A 187 1.57 7.30 10.50
CA GLU A 187 0.57 7.98 9.70
C GLU A 187 1.05 9.38 9.31
N GLY A 188 0.71 9.84 8.12
CA GLY A 188 1.05 11.17 7.64
C GLY A 188 2.53 11.34 7.28
N CYS A 189 2.87 12.53 6.79
CA CYS A 189 4.20 12.82 6.26
C CYS A 189 4.56 14.30 6.41
N ASP A 190 5.77 14.58 6.89
CA ASP A 190 6.31 15.94 7.06
C ASP A 190 7.02 16.47 5.79
N HIS A 191 7.28 15.60 4.80
CA HIS A 191 7.92 16.01 3.56
C HIS A 191 7.03 16.97 2.76
N THR A 192 7.68 17.90 2.09
CA THR A 192 7.01 18.94 1.32
C THR A 192 7.17 18.76 -0.19
N CYS A 193 7.15 17.50 -0.65
CA CYS A 193 7.28 17.14 -2.06
C CYS A 193 6.23 17.89 -2.90
N ALA A 194 6.63 18.45 -4.04
CA ALA A 194 5.77 19.36 -4.80
C ALA A 194 4.49 18.71 -5.34
N PHE A 195 4.54 17.42 -5.66
CA PHE A 195 3.45 16.62 -6.23
C PHE A 195 2.55 15.95 -5.18
N CYS A 196 2.94 15.92 -3.91
CA CYS A 196 2.32 15.02 -2.93
C CYS A 196 1.22 15.71 -2.12
N ALA A 197 -0.01 15.19 -2.22
CA ALA A 197 -1.17 15.66 -1.44
C ALA A 197 -1.35 14.95 -0.09
N ILE A 198 -0.47 14.01 0.28
CA ILE A 198 -0.57 13.23 1.52
C ILE A 198 -0.69 14.11 2.78
N PRO A 199 0.08 15.19 2.98
CA PRO A 199 -0.08 16.04 4.16
C PRO A 199 -1.49 16.64 4.29
N LEU A 200 -2.19 16.85 3.17
CA LEU A 200 -3.56 17.36 3.14
C LEU A 200 -4.60 16.28 3.52
N MET A 201 -4.30 15.01 3.24
CA MET A 201 -5.25 13.89 3.42
C MET A 201 -4.99 13.03 4.66
N ARG A 202 -3.75 12.98 5.14
CA ARG A 202 -3.34 12.10 6.26
C ARG A 202 -2.66 12.87 7.39
N GLY A 203 -2.41 14.17 7.19
CA GLY A 203 -1.83 15.07 8.18
C GLY A 203 -0.31 14.93 8.31
N LEU A 204 0.22 15.58 9.35
CA LEU A 204 1.63 15.51 9.73
C LEU A 204 2.01 14.13 10.27
N HIS A 205 3.30 13.84 10.24
CA HIS A 205 3.81 12.54 10.64
C HIS A 205 3.55 12.23 12.12
N ARG A 206 3.01 11.04 12.38
CA ARG A 206 2.77 10.51 13.72
C ARG A 206 3.17 9.03 13.78
N SER A 207 4.08 8.71 14.68
CA SER A 207 4.57 7.33 14.88
C SER A 207 3.77 6.58 15.94
N GLU A 208 3.37 5.35 15.61
CA GLU A 208 2.73 4.44 16.57
C GLU A 208 3.76 3.98 17.63
N PRO A 209 3.39 3.85 18.93
CA PRO A 209 4.27 3.28 19.95
C PRO A 209 4.78 1.88 19.59
N VAL A 210 6.06 1.62 19.88
CA VAL A 210 6.72 0.33 19.59
C VAL A 210 5.97 -0.83 20.24
N GLU A 211 5.50 -0.67 21.48
CA GLU A 211 4.82 -1.73 22.23
C GLU A 211 3.50 -2.16 21.57
N ASN A 212 2.80 -1.22 20.93
CA ASN A 212 1.57 -1.51 20.19
C ASN A 212 1.89 -2.26 18.90
N LEU A 213 2.92 -1.82 18.17
CA LEU A 213 3.35 -2.45 16.91
C LEU A 213 3.86 -3.89 17.14
N VAL A 214 4.64 -4.11 18.20
CA VAL A 214 5.10 -5.45 18.58
C VAL A 214 3.93 -6.34 18.96
N ARG A 215 2.95 -5.83 19.73
CA ARG A 215 1.75 -6.59 20.08
C ARG A 215 0.91 -6.95 18.86
N GLU A 216 0.73 -6.01 17.94
CA GLU A 216 0.01 -6.23 16.67
C GLU A 216 0.73 -7.27 15.81
N ALA A 217 2.05 -7.14 15.62
CA ALA A 217 2.86 -8.09 14.86
C ALA A 217 2.88 -9.49 15.49
N ALA A 218 2.96 -9.59 16.82
CA ALA A 218 2.87 -10.87 17.52
C ALA A 218 1.49 -11.52 17.32
N GLY A 219 0.42 -10.73 17.38
CA GLY A 219 -0.94 -11.18 17.08
C GLY A 219 -1.08 -11.72 15.65
N LEU A 220 -0.50 -11.03 14.66
CA LEU A 220 -0.45 -11.47 13.27
C LEU A 220 0.30 -12.81 13.13
N GLY A 221 1.44 -12.97 13.82
CA GLY A 221 2.18 -14.23 13.84
C GLY A 221 1.36 -15.40 14.39
N VAL A 222 0.57 -15.17 15.45
CA VAL A 222 -0.36 -16.19 16.01
C VAL A 222 -1.46 -16.57 15.02
N GLN A 223 -1.90 -15.63 14.16
CA GLN A 223 -2.87 -15.89 13.10
C GLN A 223 -2.28 -16.64 11.88
N GLY A 224 -0.98 -16.92 11.88
CA GLY A 224 -0.31 -17.68 10.82
C GLY A 224 0.46 -16.83 9.80
N VAL A 225 0.51 -15.51 9.98
CA VAL A 225 1.28 -14.61 9.11
C VAL A 225 2.76 -14.97 9.14
N LYS A 226 3.34 -15.16 7.96
CA LYS A 226 4.74 -15.49 7.70
C LYS A 226 5.57 -14.29 7.27
N GLU A 227 4.95 -13.34 6.60
CA GLU A 227 5.58 -12.11 6.11
C GLU A 227 4.82 -10.87 6.60
N ILE A 228 5.53 -9.95 7.25
CA ILE A 228 5.01 -8.64 7.62
C ILE A 228 5.66 -7.57 6.75
N ASN A 229 4.83 -6.90 5.95
CA ASN A 229 5.20 -5.76 5.14
C ASN A 229 5.09 -4.48 5.98
N VAL A 230 6.24 -3.93 6.39
CA VAL A 230 6.34 -2.72 7.20
C VAL A 230 6.13 -1.49 6.31
N ILE A 231 5.03 -0.78 6.55
CA ILE A 231 4.59 0.32 5.69
C ILE A 231 4.33 1.62 6.47
N SER A 232 4.55 2.74 5.80
CA SER A 232 3.98 4.05 6.12
C SER A 232 4.09 4.97 4.89
N GLN A 233 3.88 6.28 5.04
CA GLN A 233 4.16 7.24 3.96
C GLN A 233 5.67 7.51 3.78
N ASP A 234 6.43 7.40 4.86
CA ASP A 234 7.89 7.36 4.88
C ASP A 234 8.35 6.54 6.09
N THR A 235 8.75 5.30 5.83
CA THR A 235 9.12 4.33 6.86
C THR A 235 10.39 4.77 7.59
N THR A 236 11.31 5.44 6.89
CA THR A 236 12.57 5.93 7.47
C THR A 236 12.40 7.10 8.43
N TRP A 237 11.22 7.73 8.44
CA TRP A 237 10.92 8.85 9.32
C TRP A 237 10.39 8.43 10.70
N TYR A 238 10.13 7.13 10.89
CA TYR A 238 9.57 6.61 12.14
C TYR A 238 10.36 7.06 13.38
N GLY A 239 9.62 7.47 14.39
CA GLY A 239 10.11 7.89 15.71
C GLY A 239 10.66 9.32 15.76
N ARG A 240 10.90 9.99 14.62
CA ARG A 240 11.48 11.35 14.61
C ARG A 240 10.55 12.41 15.19
N ASP A 241 9.25 12.27 14.99
CA ASP A 241 8.21 13.10 15.62
C ASP A 241 8.28 13.02 17.14
N ARG A 242 8.46 11.80 17.68
CA ARG A 242 8.59 11.54 19.12
C ARG A 242 9.94 12.00 19.66
N LYS A 243 11.02 11.84 18.89
CA LYS A 243 12.38 12.21 19.27
C LYS A 243 12.57 13.72 19.46
N ARG A 244 11.75 14.53 18.79
CA ARG A 244 11.66 15.99 19.02
C ARG A 244 11.18 16.33 20.44
N LEU A 245 10.41 15.45 21.07
CA LEU A 245 9.86 15.62 22.41
C LEU A 245 10.70 14.88 23.47
N ASP A 246 11.21 13.70 23.13
CA ASP A 246 12.01 12.84 24.00
C ASP A 246 13.23 12.29 23.23
N PRO A 247 14.46 12.75 23.54
CA PRO A 247 15.67 12.26 22.87
C PRO A 247 15.91 10.75 22.97
N SER A 248 15.30 10.08 23.94
CA SER A 248 15.38 8.62 24.11
C SER A 248 14.35 7.83 23.29
N ALA A 249 13.46 8.53 22.57
CA ALA A 249 12.45 7.88 21.75
C ALA A 249 13.09 6.98 20.67
N PRO A 250 12.54 5.76 20.49
CA PRO A 250 13.05 4.78 19.54
C PRO A 250 12.91 5.28 18.10
N LEU A 251 13.86 4.90 17.26
CA LEU A 251 13.84 5.11 15.80
C LEU A 251 13.53 3.79 15.08
N LEU A 252 13.51 3.83 13.74
CA LEU A 252 13.22 2.64 12.93
C LEU A 252 14.09 1.41 13.29
N PRO A 253 15.43 1.51 13.44
CA PRO A 253 16.24 0.35 13.84
C PRO A 253 15.83 -0.25 15.19
N ASP A 254 15.43 0.60 16.14
CA ASP A 254 14.97 0.14 17.47
C ASP A 254 13.64 -0.60 17.37
N LEU A 255 12.71 -0.09 16.54
CA LEU A 255 11.45 -0.77 16.26
C LEU A 255 11.70 -2.14 15.60
N LEU A 256 12.56 -2.20 14.59
CA LEU A 256 12.86 -3.46 13.89
C LEU A 256 13.47 -4.50 14.84
N ARG A 257 14.42 -4.10 15.70
CA ARG A 257 14.96 -4.97 16.76
C ARG A 257 13.86 -5.43 17.73
N ALA A 258 12.96 -4.53 18.12
CA ALA A 258 11.85 -4.89 19.01
C ALA A 258 10.87 -5.88 18.35
N LEU A 259 10.61 -5.75 17.05
CA LEU A 259 9.80 -6.70 16.27
C LEU A 259 10.48 -8.06 16.19
N LEU A 260 11.79 -8.10 15.93
CA LEU A 260 12.57 -9.34 15.91
C LEU A 260 12.55 -10.05 17.27
N ILE A 261 12.68 -9.31 18.37
CA ILE A 261 12.66 -9.87 19.73
C ILE A 261 11.25 -10.30 20.15
N GLY A 262 10.24 -9.51 19.81
CA GLY A 262 8.88 -9.67 20.32
C GLY A 262 7.97 -10.56 19.48
N THR A 263 8.47 -11.12 18.37
CA THR A 263 7.69 -11.94 17.45
C THR A 263 8.52 -13.09 16.89
N ASP A 264 7.85 -14.15 16.46
CA ASP A 264 8.45 -15.28 15.73
C ASP A 264 8.16 -15.23 14.21
N VAL A 265 7.71 -14.08 13.71
CA VAL A 265 7.38 -13.90 12.27
C VAL A 265 8.65 -14.06 11.43
N PRO A 266 8.66 -14.97 10.43
CA PRO A 266 9.84 -15.24 9.62
C PRO A 266 10.37 -14.02 8.86
N TRP A 267 9.50 -13.28 8.16
CA TRP A 267 9.95 -12.22 7.24
C TRP A 267 9.37 -10.85 7.58
N PHE A 268 10.23 -9.84 7.55
CA PHE A 268 9.90 -8.42 7.57
C PHE A 268 10.40 -7.75 6.30
N ARG A 269 9.52 -7.12 5.55
CA ARG A 269 9.85 -6.40 4.31
C ARG A 269 9.61 -4.90 4.49
N LEU A 270 10.53 -4.07 4.02
CA LEU A 270 10.48 -2.62 4.23
C LEU A 270 10.08 -1.87 2.96
N PHE A 271 9.01 -1.07 3.03
CA PHE A 271 8.53 -0.26 1.91
C PHE A 271 8.66 1.24 2.15
N TYR A 272 8.55 2.03 1.08
CA TYR A 272 8.45 3.49 1.14
C TYR A 272 9.63 4.13 1.87
N MET A 273 10.83 3.71 1.51
CA MET A 273 12.08 4.08 2.14
C MET A 273 12.64 5.37 1.54
N TYR A 274 12.40 6.49 2.20
CA TYR A 274 12.92 7.77 1.71
C TYR A 274 14.46 7.78 1.74
N PRO A 275 15.16 8.01 0.62
CA PRO A 275 16.62 7.77 0.52
C PRO A 275 17.46 8.52 1.56
N SER A 276 17.08 9.75 1.90
CA SER A 276 17.78 10.56 2.92
C SER A 276 17.64 10.04 4.35
N GLY A 277 16.63 9.20 4.64
CA GLY A 277 16.41 8.62 5.97
C GLY A 277 17.10 7.29 6.21
N ILE A 278 17.69 6.67 5.18
CA ILE A 278 18.43 5.40 5.28
C ILE A 278 19.80 5.67 5.96
N THR A 279 19.96 5.16 7.18
CA THR A 279 21.18 5.29 7.99
C THR A 279 22.09 4.07 7.85
N SER A 280 23.39 4.20 8.12
CA SER A 280 24.31 3.05 8.10
C SER A 280 23.89 1.97 9.11
N GLU A 281 23.38 2.36 10.28
CA GLU A 281 22.84 1.43 11.27
C GLU A 281 21.69 0.58 10.72
N LEU A 282 20.79 1.18 9.93
CA LEU A 282 19.71 0.43 9.29
C LEU A 282 20.23 -0.54 8.23
N ILE A 283 21.20 -0.10 7.43
CA ILE A 283 21.83 -0.95 6.40
C ILE A 283 22.52 -2.16 7.06
N GLU A 284 23.28 -1.92 8.13
CA GLU A 284 23.93 -2.99 8.91
C GLU A 284 22.90 -3.92 9.55
N LEU A 285 21.78 -3.40 10.04
CA LEU A 285 20.73 -4.23 10.61
C LEU A 285 20.12 -5.17 9.56
N ILE A 286 19.79 -4.66 8.37
CA ILE A 286 19.25 -5.49 7.28
C ILE A 286 20.28 -6.54 6.83
N ALA A 287 21.57 -6.16 6.76
CA ALA A 287 22.63 -7.07 6.33
C ALA A 287 22.90 -8.24 7.28
N ASN A 288 22.59 -8.09 8.58
CA ASN A 288 22.96 -9.06 9.61
C ASN A 288 21.78 -9.85 10.19
N GLU A 289 20.54 -9.56 9.76
CA GLU A 289 19.32 -10.18 10.30
C GLU A 289 18.53 -10.88 9.18
N ASP A 290 18.60 -12.21 9.13
CA ASP A 290 17.97 -13.03 8.08
C ASP A 290 16.45 -12.84 7.98
N ARG A 291 15.81 -12.41 9.08
CA ARG A 291 14.36 -12.16 9.15
C ARG A 291 13.96 -10.81 8.56
N ILE A 292 14.90 -9.89 8.34
CA ILE A 292 14.66 -8.64 7.62
C ILE A 292 15.12 -8.86 6.19
N LEU A 293 14.16 -8.92 5.27
CA LEU A 293 14.47 -9.28 3.89
C LEU A 293 15.40 -8.25 3.25
N PRO A 294 16.36 -8.70 2.40
CA PRO A 294 17.24 -7.81 1.64
C PRO A 294 16.47 -7.18 0.48
N TYR A 295 15.45 -6.39 0.82
CA TYR A 295 14.55 -5.72 -0.10
C TYR A 295 14.30 -4.29 0.39
N LEU A 296 14.52 -3.32 -0.48
CA LEU A 296 14.24 -1.92 -0.20
C LEU A 296 13.48 -1.29 -1.36
N ASP A 297 12.28 -0.80 -1.07
CA ASP A 297 11.55 0.12 -1.96
C ASP A 297 11.98 1.56 -1.66
N MET A 298 12.87 2.10 -2.50
CA MET A 298 13.48 3.42 -2.36
C MET A 298 13.06 4.34 -3.51
N PRO A 299 11.91 5.03 -3.43
CA PRO A 299 11.37 5.82 -4.53
C PRO A 299 12.16 7.13 -4.74
N ILE A 300 12.85 7.24 -5.89
CA ILE A 300 13.66 8.41 -6.25
C ILE A 300 12.87 9.51 -6.94
N GLN A 301 11.72 9.17 -7.54
CA GLN A 301 10.80 10.04 -8.27
C GLN A 301 11.30 10.55 -9.62
N HIS A 302 12.60 10.86 -9.78
CA HIS A 302 13.19 11.17 -11.09
C HIS A 302 14.71 10.96 -11.07
N GLY A 303 15.31 10.71 -12.24
CA GLY A 303 16.77 10.61 -12.39
C GLY A 303 17.49 11.94 -12.63
N ALA A 304 16.77 13.05 -12.81
CA ALA A 304 17.35 14.32 -13.26
C ALA A 304 17.43 15.33 -12.13
N ASP A 305 18.60 15.91 -11.92
CA ASP A 305 18.86 16.80 -10.78
C ASP A 305 17.97 18.06 -10.81
N ARG A 306 17.63 18.54 -12.00
CA ARG A 306 16.72 19.67 -12.20
C ARG A 306 15.28 19.30 -11.81
N MET A 307 14.79 18.14 -12.25
CA MET A 307 13.46 17.64 -11.87
C MET A 307 13.35 17.38 -10.37
N LEU A 308 14.36 16.74 -9.77
CA LEU A 308 14.40 16.51 -8.32
C LEU A 308 14.32 17.83 -7.52
N ARG A 309 14.94 18.92 -8.00
CA ARG A 309 14.79 20.26 -7.40
C ARG A 309 13.36 20.78 -7.50
N LEU A 310 12.72 20.69 -8.68
CA LEU A 310 11.34 21.15 -8.88
C LEU A 310 10.34 20.33 -8.05
N MET A 311 10.55 19.02 -7.98
CA MET A 311 9.79 18.10 -7.12
C MET A 311 10.04 18.32 -5.62
N ARG A 312 11.00 19.20 -5.26
CA ARG A 312 11.45 19.48 -3.89
C ARG A 312 12.01 18.27 -3.15
N ARG A 313 12.68 17.39 -3.89
CA ARG A 313 13.47 16.30 -3.35
C ARG A 313 14.82 16.82 -2.85
N PRO A 314 15.30 16.39 -1.68
CA PRO A 314 16.63 16.74 -1.18
C PRO A 314 17.74 15.97 -1.93
N GLU A 315 17.43 14.82 -2.52
CA GLU A 315 18.40 13.97 -3.22
C GLU A 315 18.83 14.52 -4.58
N ARG A 316 20.06 14.17 -4.98
CA ARG A 316 20.66 14.40 -6.30
C ARG A 316 21.30 13.12 -6.80
N GLN A 317 21.58 13.02 -8.10
CA GLN A 317 22.18 11.82 -8.69
C GLN A 317 23.43 11.35 -7.92
N VAL A 318 24.34 12.26 -7.57
CA VAL A 318 25.57 11.95 -6.80
C VAL A 318 25.25 11.29 -5.46
N THR A 319 24.23 11.80 -4.75
CA THR A 319 23.84 11.24 -3.45
C THR A 319 23.11 9.91 -3.58
N ILE A 320 22.33 9.73 -4.65
CA ILE A 320 21.63 8.47 -4.93
C ILE A 320 22.65 7.41 -5.32
N ARG A 321 23.57 7.69 -6.27
CA ARG A 321 24.68 6.80 -6.66
C ARG A 321 25.44 6.28 -5.45
N ARG A 322 25.93 7.20 -4.61
CA ARG A 322 26.67 6.86 -3.38
C ARG A 322 25.84 5.98 -2.44
N ARG A 323 24.52 6.23 -2.34
CA ARG A 323 23.65 5.44 -1.46
C ARG A 323 23.45 4.04 -2.02
N VAL A 324 23.17 3.90 -3.31
CA VAL A 324 23.01 2.60 -3.98
C VAL A 324 24.30 1.79 -3.88
N GLU A 325 25.45 2.43 -4.11
CA GLU A 325 26.76 1.80 -3.97
C GLU A 325 26.97 1.26 -2.54
N GLN A 326 26.71 2.10 -1.52
CA GLN A 326 26.83 1.69 -0.12
C GLN A 326 25.91 0.49 0.20
N LEU A 327 24.67 0.55 -0.27
CA LEU A 327 23.66 -0.49 -0.06
C LEU A 327 24.11 -1.82 -0.67
N ARG A 328 24.49 -1.84 -1.95
CA ARG A 328 24.95 -3.05 -2.64
C ARG A 328 26.26 -3.61 -2.10
N GLN A 329 27.16 -2.75 -1.61
CA GLN A 329 28.40 -3.20 -0.97
C GLN A 329 28.15 -3.92 0.36
N THR A 330 27.13 -3.48 1.11
CA THR A 330 26.85 -4.01 2.46
C THR A 330 25.85 -5.15 2.43
N ILE A 331 24.91 -5.16 1.47
CA ILE A 331 23.87 -6.17 1.28
C ILE A 331 23.99 -6.69 -0.16
N PRO A 332 24.83 -7.71 -0.41
CA PRO A 332 25.09 -8.20 -1.78
C PRO A 332 23.85 -8.74 -2.49
N GLU A 333 22.92 -9.35 -1.75
CA GLU A 333 21.68 -9.95 -2.28
C GLU A 333 20.50 -8.94 -2.30
N LEU A 334 20.79 -7.64 -2.21
CA LEU A 334 19.76 -6.60 -2.14
C LEU A 334 18.97 -6.51 -3.44
N THR A 335 17.66 -6.70 -3.32
CA THR A 335 16.71 -6.16 -4.28
C THR A 335 16.43 -4.70 -3.97
N LEU A 336 16.74 -3.81 -4.92
CA LEU A 336 16.39 -2.41 -4.84
C LEU A 336 15.28 -2.08 -5.84
N ARG A 337 14.11 -1.77 -5.28
CA ARG A 337 12.98 -1.23 -6.04
C ARG A 337 12.99 0.28 -5.98
N THR A 338 12.61 0.93 -7.07
CA THR A 338 12.34 2.37 -7.06
C THR A 338 11.08 2.72 -7.82
N THR A 339 10.72 3.99 -7.74
CA THR A 339 9.57 4.56 -8.42
C THR A 339 9.94 5.90 -9.03
N VAL A 340 9.51 6.12 -10.27
CA VAL A 340 9.70 7.35 -11.02
C VAL A 340 8.36 7.93 -11.49
N ILE A 341 8.31 9.26 -11.64
CA ILE A 341 7.16 10.00 -12.13
C ILE A 341 7.56 10.69 -13.43
N LEU A 342 6.79 10.44 -14.49
CA LEU A 342 6.97 11.02 -15.82
C LEU A 342 5.98 12.13 -16.07
N GLY A 343 6.35 13.12 -16.89
CA GLY A 343 5.47 14.23 -17.24
C GLY A 343 5.26 15.23 -16.11
N PHE A 344 6.18 15.29 -15.15
CA PHE A 344 6.12 16.32 -14.11
C PHE A 344 6.18 17.72 -14.74
N PRO A 345 5.44 18.73 -14.22
CA PRO A 345 5.40 20.05 -14.83
C PRO A 345 6.79 20.66 -15.03
N GLY A 346 7.11 20.95 -16.29
CA GLY A 346 8.39 21.48 -16.73
C GLY A 346 9.43 20.44 -17.12
N GLU A 347 9.12 19.15 -17.19
CA GLU A 347 10.00 18.08 -17.69
C GLU A 347 10.32 18.24 -19.19
N THR A 348 11.60 18.24 -19.54
CA THR A 348 12.09 18.39 -20.92
C THR A 348 12.72 17.10 -21.44
N ASP A 349 12.99 17.04 -22.75
CA ASP A 349 13.63 15.88 -23.38
C ASP A 349 15.02 15.59 -22.78
N ASP A 350 15.78 16.63 -22.42
CA ASP A 350 17.08 16.48 -21.76
C ASP A 350 16.96 15.84 -20.37
N ASP A 351 15.93 16.19 -19.59
CA ASP A 351 15.73 15.56 -18.27
C ASP A 351 15.30 14.10 -18.41
N PHE A 352 14.46 13.81 -19.42
CA PHE A 352 14.02 12.45 -19.71
C PHE A 352 15.20 11.58 -20.15
N ALA A 353 16.05 12.06 -21.05
CA ALA A 353 17.29 11.39 -21.44
C ALA A 353 18.22 11.17 -20.24
N GLU A 354 18.42 12.19 -19.39
CA GLU A 354 19.23 12.09 -18.16
C GLU A 354 18.67 11.02 -17.21
N MET A 355 17.35 10.83 -17.16
CA MET A 355 16.72 9.78 -16.36
C MET A 355 16.93 8.39 -16.96
N LEU A 356 16.80 8.22 -18.27
CA LEU A 356 17.08 6.93 -18.93
C LEU A 356 18.53 6.51 -18.72
N ASP A 357 19.48 7.43 -18.95
CA ASP A 357 20.91 7.21 -18.68
C ASP A 357 21.14 6.83 -17.22
N PHE A 358 20.47 7.51 -16.29
CA PHE A 358 20.56 7.22 -14.87
C PHE A 358 20.05 5.82 -14.51
N LEU A 359 18.92 5.38 -15.08
CA LEU A 359 18.38 4.03 -14.84
C LEU A 359 19.29 2.96 -15.44
N ALA A 360 19.80 3.17 -16.66
CA ALA A 360 20.75 2.28 -17.33
C ALA A 360 22.08 2.15 -16.57
N GLU A 361 22.53 3.20 -15.89
CA GLU A 361 23.73 3.19 -15.06
C GLU A 361 23.50 2.48 -13.72
N ILE A 362 22.44 2.87 -12.99
CA ILE A 362 22.17 2.35 -11.65
C ILE A 362 21.68 0.90 -11.69
N ARG A 363 20.94 0.53 -12.74
CA ARG A 363 20.41 -0.81 -12.97
C ARG A 363 19.61 -1.33 -11.78
N PHE A 364 18.58 -0.61 -11.36
CA PHE A 364 17.68 -1.06 -10.31
C PHE A 364 17.04 -2.41 -10.68
N GLU A 365 16.90 -3.31 -9.71
CA GLU A 365 16.28 -4.61 -9.94
C GLU A 365 14.81 -4.44 -10.33
N ARG A 366 14.13 -3.41 -9.80
CA ARG A 366 12.73 -3.11 -10.10
C ARG A 366 12.48 -1.60 -10.19
N VAL A 367 11.73 -1.16 -11.20
CA VAL A 367 11.29 0.24 -11.33
C VAL A 367 9.80 0.28 -11.67
N GLY A 368 9.01 0.94 -10.82
CA GLY A 368 7.67 1.36 -11.18
C GLY A 368 7.70 2.76 -11.80
N ALA A 369 7.04 2.97 -12.93
CA ALA A 369 6.91 4.28 -13.54
C ALA A 369 5.44 4.70 -13.59
N PHE A 370 5.19 5.96 -13.23
CA PHE A 370 3.84 6.51 -13.18
C PHE A 370 3.77 7.83 -13.92
N ALA A 371 2.67 8.06 -14.62
CA ALA A 371 2.37 9.39 -15.14
C ALA A 371 2.08 10.35 -13.97
N TYR A 372 2.55 11.59 -14.08
CA TYR A 372 2.21 12.64 -13.12
C TYR A 372 0.68 12.86 -13.11
N SER A 373 0.08 12.62 -11.94
CA SER A 373 -1.32 12.94 -11.69
C SER A 373 -1.44 14.30 -11.01
N MET A 374 -2.19 15.21 -11.62
CA MET A 374 -2.44 16.54 -11.07
C MET A 374 -3.34 16.44 -9.82
N GLU A 375 -2.82 16.91 -8.69
CA GLU A 375 -3.54 16.92 -7.42
C GLU A 375 -3.79 18.34 -6.94
N GLU A 376 -5.06 18.72 -6.80
CA GLU A 376 -5.45 20.05 -6.31
C GLU A 376 -4.78 20.40 -4.97
N GLY A 377 -4.42 21.65 -4.75
CA GLY A 377 -3.76 22.09 -3.52
C GLY A 377 -2.29 21.64 -3.37
N THR A 378 -1.75 20.89 -4.32
CA THR A 378 -0.31 20.63 -4.41
C THR A 378 0.39 21.76 -5.16
N ARG A 379 1.67 21.95 -4.89
CA ARG A 379 2.45 23.00 -5.58
C ARG A 379 2.60 22.71 -7.07
N ALA A 380 2.75 21.44 -7.42
CA ALA A 380 2.89 21.03 -8.81
C ALA A 380 1.62 21.26 -9.63
N ALA A 381 0.43 21.27 -9.01
CA ALA A 381 -0.81 21.62 -9.71
C ALA A 381 -0.89 23.12 -10.10
N GLU A 382 -0.12 23.99 -9.46
CA GLU A 382 -0.08 25.42 -9.79
C GLU A 382 1.09 25.77 -10.75
N MET A 383 1.91 24.79 -11.11
CA MET A 383 3.07 25.00 -11.98
C MET A 383 2.65 25.08 -13.46
N GLU A 384 3.37 25.90 -14.24
CA GLU A 384 3.24 25.89 -15.70
C GLU A 384 4.06 24.74 -16.32
N GLY A 385 3.82 24.46 -17.61
CA GLY A 385 4.60 23.49 -18.37
C GLY A 385 4.17 22.04 -18.17
N HIS A 386 2.86 21.79 -17.98
CA HIS A 386 2.32 20.43 -18.00
C HIS A 386 2.63 19.73 -19.33
N VAL A 387 3.10 18.50 -19.24
CA VAL A 387 3.48 17.69 -20.41
C VAL A 387 2.22 17.02 -20.98
N PRO A 388 2.02 17.02 -22.31
CA PRO A 388 0.90 16.30 -22.94
C PRO A 388 0.95 14.80 -22.63
N ILE A 389 -0.22 14.20 -22.38
CA ILE A 389 -0.33 12.79 -21.98
C ILE A 389 0.22 11.84 -23.05
N GLU A 390 0.11 12.20 -24.33
CA GLU A 390 0.65 11.41 -25.44
C GLU A 390 2.17 11.27 -25.34
N LEU A 391 2.86 12.37 -25.00
CA LEU A 391 4.31 12.36 -24.81
C LEU A 391 4.71 11.60 -23.53
N VAL A 392 3.90 11.68 -22.47
CA VAL A 392 4.13 10.90 -21.24
C VAL A 392 4.01 9.40 -21.53
N ASN A 393 3.04 8.98 -22.34
CA ASN A 393 2.85 7.59 -22.73
C ASN A 393 3.98 7.06 -23.62
N GLU A 394 4.48 7.89 -24.55
CA GLU A 394 5.68 7.56 -25.34
C GLU A 394 6.90 7.34 -24.43
N ARG A 395 7.16 8.30 -23.54
CA ARG A 395 8.23 8.23 -22.52
C ARG A 395 8.09 7.02 -21.59
N MET A 396 6.86 6.67 -21.23
CA MET A 396 6.56 5.48 -20.41
C MET A 396 7.00 4.20 -21.13
N GLY A 397 6.66 4.06 -22.41
CA GLY A 397 7.06 2.92 -23.23
C GLY A 397 8.58 2.79 -23.33
N GLU A 398 9.27 3.88 -23.66
CA GLU A 398 10.74 3.90 -23.76
C GLU A 398 11.41 3.53 -22.43
N LEU A 399 10.93 4.08 -21.31
CA LEU A 399 11.49 3.78 -19.99
C LEU A 399 11.26 2.32 -19.59
N MET A 400 10.05 1.80 -19.83
CA MET A 400 9.72 0.41 -19.54
C MET A 400 10.51 -0.57 -20.41
N ASP A 401 10.82 -0.22 -21.66
CA ASP A 401 11.70 -1.03 -22.52
C ASP A 401 13.12 -1.15 -21.95
N VAL A 402 13.71 -0.04 -21.50
CA VAL A 402 15.03 -0.03 -20.84
C VAL A 402 14.98 -0.84 -19.54
N GLN A 403 13.95 -0.63 -18.72
CA GLN A 403 13.83 -1.36 -17.46
C GLN A 403 13.59 -2.85 -17.66
N ARG A 404 12.85 -3.26 -18.70
CA ARG A 404 12.58 -4.67 -19.01
C ARG A 404 13.88 -5.43 -19.25
N GLU A 405 14.79 -4.86 -20.05
CA GLU A 405 16.11 -5.46 -20.29
C GLU A 405 16.93 -5.59 -19.00
N ILE A 406 16.97 -4.55 -18.17
CA ILE A 406 17.67 -4.57 -16.87
C ILE A 406 17.07 -5.63 -15.94
N SER A 407 15.73 -5.73 -15.88
CA SER A 407 15.02 -6.66 -15.00
C SER A 407 15.27 -8.11 -15.42
N PHE A 408 15.23 -8.39 -16.72
CA PHE A 408 15.58 -9.69 -17.28
C PHE A 408 17.03 -10.08 -16.93
N GLU A 409 17.99 -9.19 -17.17
CA GLU A 409 19.40 -9.46 -16.85
C GLU A 409 19.60 -9.73 -15.34
N LYS A 410 18.87 -9.01 -14.48
CA LYS A 410 18.91 -9.23 -13.03
C LYS A 410 18.27 -10.53 -12.59
N ASN A 411 17.17 -10.93 -13.21
CA ASN A 411 16.56 -12.23 -12.96
C ASN A 411 17.44 -13.38 -13.47
N ALA A 412 18.10 -13.20 -14.62
CA ALA A 412 19.02 -14.18 -15.17
C ALA A 412 20.25 -14.44 -14.28
N GLU A 413 20.71 -13.43 -13.52
CA GLU A 413 21.75 -13.59 -12.50
C GLU A 413 21.33 -14.59 -11.39
N LEU A 414 20.02 -14.76 -11.13
CA LEU A 414 19.48 -15.66 -10.11
C LEU A 414 19.35 -17.12 -10.57
N VAL A 415 19.41 -17.38 -11.88
CA VAL A 415 19.28 -18.75 -12.41
C VAL A 415 20.44 -19.62 -11.93
N GLY A 416 20.11 -20.81 -11.42
CA GLY A 416 21.02 -21.77 -10.80
C GLY A 416 21.28 -21.51 -9.31
N GLN A 417 20.69 -20.46 -8.73
CA GLN A 417 20.79 -20.18 -7.30
C GLN A 417 19.64 -20.85 -6.52
N ARG A 418 19.87 -21.08 -5.23
CA ARG A 418 18.84 -21.52 -4.29
C ARG A 418 18.23 -20.33 -3.60
N SER A 419 16.92 -20.32 -3.44
CA SER A 419 16.21 -19.26 -2.74
C SER A 419 15.10 -19.84 -1.87
N MET A 420 14.88 -19.21 -0.71
CA MET A 420 13.68 -19.45 0.07
C MET A 420 12.51 -18.71 -0.57
N VAL A 421 11.41 -19.42 -0.78
CA VAL A 421 10.16 -18.86 -1.30
C VAL A 421 9.01 -19.05 -0.33
N LEU A 422 8.06 -18.12 -0.36
CA LEU A 422 6.77 -18.20 0.31
C LEU A 422 5.70 -18.49 -0.73
N VAL A 423 5.01 -19.62 -0.60
CA VAL A 423 3.93 -20.03 -1.51
C VAL A 423 2.70 -19.17 -1.26
N ASP A 424 2.19 -18.50 -2.28
CA ASP A 424 1.00 -17.64 -2.18
C ASP A 424 -0.27 -18.31 -2.71
N GLU A 425 -0.15 -19.12 -3.76
CA GLU A 425 -1.28 -19.78 -4.40
C GLU A 425 -0.89 -21.17 -4.91
N VAL A 426 -1.79 -22.15 -4.76
CA VAL A 426 -1.66 -23.48 -5.38
C VAL A 426 -2.59 -23.50 -6.59
N LEU A 427 -2.06 -23.85 -7.76
CA LEU A 427 -2.81 -23.83 -9.01
C LEU A 427 -3.57 -25.15 -9.18
N GLU A 428 -4.81 -25.10 -9.68
CA GLU A 428 -5.58 -26.31 -10.00
C GLU A 428 -4.98 -27.03 -11.23
N GLU A 429 -4.99 -28.37 -11.22
CA GLU A 429 -4.33 -29.23 -12.22
C GLU A 429 -4.83 -28.99 -13.66
N ASP A 430 -4.03 -28.30 -14.49
CA ASP A 430 -3.95 -28.41 -15.97
C ASP A 430 -2.90 -27.42 -16.58
N GLY A 431 -1.83 -27.10 -15.84
CA GLY A 431 -0.76 -26.18 -16.26
C GLY A 431 0.66 -26.74 -16.10
N ASP A 432 1.66 -26.04 -16.65
CA ASP A 432 3.08 -26.40 -16.51
C ASP A 432 3.65 -26.12 -15.09
N PHE A 433 2.86 -25.47 -14.23
CA PHE A 433 3.24 -25.04 -12.88
C PHE A 433 2.20 -25.50 -11.85
N ASP A 434 2.67 -25.88 -10.66
CA ASP A 434 1.83 -26.40 -9.59
C ASP A 434 1.45 -25.30 -8.58
N ALA A 435 2.25 -24.23 -8.46
CA ALA A 435 2.02 -23.16 -7.49
C ALA A 435 2.68 -21.84 -7.90
N LEU A 436 2.17 -20.74 -7.34
CA LEU A 436 2.79 -19.41 -7.38
C LEU A 436 3.39 -19.09 -6.00
N ALA A 437 4.61 -18.56 -6.02
CA ALA A 437 5.34 -18.20 -4.82
C ALA A 437 6.14 -16.91 -5.01
N ARG A 438 6.70 -16.38 -3.93
CA ARG A 438 7.60 -15.22 -3.95
C ARG A 438 8.91 -15.51 -3.26
N THR A 439 10.01 -15.15 -3.92
CA THR A 439 11.34 -15.13 -3.31
C THR A 439 11.47 -14.01 -2.28
N ILE A 440 12.56 -14.01 -1.52
CA ILE A 440 12.94 -12.89 -0.65
C ILE A 440 13.02 -11.54 -1.39
N GLY A 441 13.25 -11.56 -2.71
CA GLY A 441 13.33 -10.38 -3.57
C GLY A 441 11.99 -9.92 -4.15
N GLN A 442 10.90 -10.66 -4.00
CA GLN A 442 9.59 -10.36 -4.61
C GLN A 442 8.55 -9.94 -3.57
N ALA A 443 8.03 -8.72 -3.68
CA ALA A 443 6.88 -8.26 -2.92
C ALA A 443 5.55 -8.73 -3.54
N LEU A 444 4.53 -8.93 -2.69
CA LEU A 444 3.16 -9.24 -3.15
C LEU A 444 2.57 -8.07 -3.95
N ASP A 445 1.79 -8.38 -4.99
CA ASP A 445 1.02 -7.48 -5.87
C ASP A 445 1.81 -6.46 -6.71
N VAL A 446 3.04 -6.11 -6.32
CA VAL A 446 3.80 -5.02 -6.94
C VAL A 446 5.01 -5.47 -7.75
N ASP A 447 5.46 -6.71 -7.55
CA ASP A 447 6.60 -7.30 -8.25
C ASP A 447 6.16 -8.59 -8.98
N GLY A 448 7.05 -9.19 -9.76
CA GLY A 448 6.79 -10.48 -10.41
C GLY A 448 6.71 -11.66 -9.43
N VAL A 449 6.28 -12.80 -9.94
CA VAL A 449 6.07 -14.04 -9.17
C VAL A 449 7.13 -15.09 -9.49
N THR A 450 7.22 -16.13 -8.68
CA THR A 450 8.01 -17.34 -8.94
C THR A 450 7.05 -18.50 -9.19
N ASN A 451 7.02 -18.97 -10.43
CA ASN A 451 6.24 -20.15 -10.83
C ASN A 451 6.97 -21.40 -10.37
N LEU A 452 6.31 -22.26 -9.62
CA LEU A 452 6.90 -23.48 -9.06
C LEU A 452 6.51 -24.73 -9.85
N CYS A 453 7.53 -25.50 -10.21
CA CYS A 453 7.39 -26.86 -10.75
C CYS A 453 7.72 -27.90 -9.67
N ASN A 454 7.11 -29.08 -9.77
CA ASN A 454 7.30 -30.21 -8.84
C ASN A 454 6.90 -29.86 -7.41
N ALA A 455 5.81 -29.11 -7.27
CA ALA A 455 5.28 -28.55 -6.03
C ALA A 455 3.88 -29.14 -5.67
N ALA A 456 3.50 -30.30 -6.18
CA ALA A 456 2.17 -30.88 -5.96
C ALA A 456 1.74 -31.06 -4.48
N ASP A 457 2.70 -31.21 -3.55
CA ASP A 457 2.43 -31.39 -2.12
C ASP A 457 2.50 -30.09 -1.29
N VAL A 458 2.70 -28.92 -1.92
CA VAL A 458 2.83 -27.64 -1.19
C VAL A 458 1.47 -27.04 -0.86
N GLN A 459 1.43 -26.24 0.21
CA GLN A 459 0.25 -25.47 0.59
C GLN A 459 0.57 -23.98 0.64
N SER A 460 -0.44 -23.14 0.43
CA SER A 460 -0.34 -21.69 0.66
C SER A 460 0.24 -21.39 2.05
N GLY A 461 1.15 -20.43 2.12
CA GLY A 461 1.88 -20.06 3.34
C GLY A 461 3.05 -20.99 3.71
N ASN A 462 3.34 -22.04 2.92
CA ASN A 462 4.56 -22.82 3.09
C ASN A 462 5.79 -21.99 2.72
N MET A 463 6.86 -22.14 3.50
CA MET A 463 8.17 -21.57 3.20
C MET A 463 9.12 -22.70 2.84
N ILE A 464 9.57 -22.73 1.60
CA ILE A 464 10.36 -23.85 1.05
C ILE A 464 11.59 -23.34 0.29
N GLU A 465 12.62 -24.16 0.22
CA GLU A 465 13.81 -23.89 -0.60
C GLU A 465 13.57 -24.39 -2.02
N VAL A 466 13.87 -23.56 -3.01
CA VAL A 466 13.77 -23.91 -4.44
C VAL A 466 15.06 -23.54 -5.16
N GLU A 467 15.35 -24.24 -6.24
CA GLU A 467 16.38 -23.86 -7.20
C GLU A 467 15.71 -23.07 -8.32
N ILE A 468 16.20 -21.85 -8.61
CA ILE A 468 15.73 -21.07 -9.75
C ILE A 468 16.32 -21.69 -11.02
N VAL A 469 15.47 -22.19 -11.91
CA VAL A 469 15.88 -22.94 -13.11
C VAL A 469 15.79 -22.12 -14.38
N ASP A 470 14.94 -21.09 -14.41
CA ASP A 470 14.75 -20.20 -15.55
C ASP A 470 14.12 -18.87 -15.10
N CYS A 471 14.08 -17.89 -15.99
CA CYS A 471 13.46 -16.59 -15.73
C CYS A 471 12.80 -15.98 -16.97
N LEU A 472 11.78 -15.18 -16.73
CA LEU A 472 11.17 -14.26 -17.68
C LEU A 472 11.57 -12.81 -17.32
N ASP A 473 11.00 -11.84 -18.04
CA ASP A 473 11.30 -10.42 -17.86
C ASP A 473 11.10 -9.95 -16.41
N TYR A 474 10.06 -10.43 -15.74
CA TYR A 474 9.72 -10.07 -14.36
C TYR A 474 9.55 -11.29 -13.42
N ASP A 475 9.22 -12.44 -13.99
CA ASP A 475 8.91 -13.66 -13.25
C ASP A 475 10.09 -14.63 -13.23
N LEU A 476 10.10 -15.51 -12.25
CA LEU A 476 11.07 -16.59 -12.11
C LEU A 476 10.38 -17.94 -12.27
N ILE A 477 11.15 -18.97 -12.63
CA ILE A 477 10.72 -20.36 -12.61
C ILE A 477 11.60 -21.11 -11.61
N GLY A 478 10.98 -21.63 -10.56
CA GLY A 478 11.62 -22.35 -9.48
C GLY A 478 11.25 -23.84 -9.48
N LYS A 479 12.19 -24.69 -9.09
CA LYS A 479 11.94 -26.11 -8.87
C LYS A 479 12.17 -26.46 -7.40
N VAL A 480 11.21 -27.14 -6.78
CA VAL A 480 11.32 -27.63 -5.40
C VAL A 480 12.43 -28.69 -5.31
N ILE A 481 13.30 -28.55 -4.30
CA ILE A 481 14.49 -29.40 -4.07
C ILE A 481 14.16 -30.62 -3.20
#